data_AF-A0A524NVQ0-F1
#
_entry.id   AF-A0A524NVQ0-F1
#
_cell.length_a   1.000
_cell.length_b   1.000
_cell.length_c   1.000
_cell.angle_alpha   90.00
_cell.angle_beta   90.00
_cell.angle_gamma   90.00
#
_symmetry.space_group_name_H-M   'P 1'
#
loop_
_entity.id
_entity.type
_entity.pdbx_description
1 polymer ?
#
loop_
_entity_poly.entity_id
_entity_poly.type
_entity_poly.pdbx_seq_one_letter_code
_entity_poly.pdbx_strand_id
1 'polypeptide(L)'
;MEDLIKTGDRIFILYDVRRQWIRTVQDDKDFHCDKGFLHFDDLIGHPYGHTYRLQPNNNKVAVLRPLASDIIFRMKRESQIIYPEDIGTILCYANIRPGSKIVEAGTGSGTVTGILAHYCSPQGHVYSFDIRENALDQARKNVVQMGMENVTTLQMGNILEDSFDFTDIDFVMLDLATPWDAVANIIPYLHPQKGKMCLFSPTLEQVKKNVLALSQERVPYIRTIELMKRFYQVKPNATRPLGRMVGHTGFMTSGALTPIQFEKMGYTTFYSPENIGNLLVYAQITSSTKVLLITVDESPMAALLQNLLKESVNMTVISVSSPKDQIDKSVKQQIHTVLAEISSNSSNISDSSNSPVFPVILIDNLELSLMMDEISALLINGGMFCAIHAYIEGAREFHFHLKNHRFYDISTSELIKREIVVDLDTLTTSASILPNTGYISMGRKIQDNIVFVQGPTKKSEKVEMILDVGRDLET
;
A
#
# COMPACT_ATOMS: atom_id res chain seq x y z
N MET A 1 -32.10 -2.55 -1.24
CA MET A 1 -32.61 -3.84 -0.75
C MET A 1 -31.88 -4.10 0.56
N GLU A 2 -32.60 -4.30 1.66
CA GLU A 2 -31.95 -4.65 2.93
C GLU A 2 -31.28 -6.02 2.78
N ASP A 3 -30.05 -6.09 3.27
CA ASP A 3 -29.22 -7.28 3.25
C ASP A 3 -29.60 -8.16 4.46
N LEU A 4 -30.56 -9.06 4.23
CA LEU A 4 -31.18 -9.91 5.26
C LEU A 4 -30.41 -11.22 5.44
N ILE A 5 -30.31 -11.68 6.69
CA ILE A 5 -29.71 -12.96 7.06
C ILE A 5 -30.58 -14.09 6.50
N LYS A 6 -29.93 -15.06 5.85
CA LYS A 6 -30.56 -16.26 5.29
C LYS A 6 -29.84 -17.52 5.74
N THR A 7 -30.51 -18.64 5.57
CA THR A 7 -29.90 -19.97 5.71
C THR A 7 -28.69 -20.10 4.79
N GLY A 8 -27.60 -20.63 5.33
CA GLY A 8 -26.31 -20.73 4.64
C GLY A 8 -25.40 -19.52 4.82
N ASP A 9 -25.92 -18.37 5.27
CA ASP A 9 -25.08 -17.20 5.52
C ASP A 9 -24.13 -17.43 6.70
N ARG A 10 -22.95 -16.82 6.60
CA ARG A 10 -22.04 -16.71 7.75
C ARG A 10 -22.38 -15.47 8.55
N ILE A 11 -22.41 -15.64 9.87
CA ILE A 11 -22.66 -14.57 10.83
C ILE A 11 -21.49 -14.46 11.83
N PHE A 12 -21.23 -13.23 12.27
CA PHE A 12 -20.29 -12.94 13.34
C PHE A 12 -21.06 -12.57 14.61
N ILE A 13 -20.98 -13.44 15.62
CA ILE A 13 -21.64 -13.25 16.91
C ILE A 13 -20.64 -12.62 17.87
N LEU A 14 -20.93 -11.40 18.32
CA LEU A 14 -20.08 -10.58 19.18
C LEU A 14 -20.75 -10.40 20.55
N TYR A 15 -20.17 -10.98 21.59
CA TYR A 15 -20.57 -10.71 22.98
C TYR A 15 -19.66 -9.68 23.63
N ASP A 16 -18.34 -9.90 23.57
CA ASP A 16 -17.33 -8.97 24.08
C ASP A 16 -16.01 -9.13 23.28
N VAL A 17 -14.96 -8.41 23.68
CA VAL A 17 -13.64 -8.46 22.99
C VAL A 17 -12.95 -9.83 23.02
N ARG A 18 -13.36 -10.73 23.92
CA ARG A 18 -12.82 -12.10 24.05
C ARG A 18 -13.76 -13.16 23.49
N ARG A 19 -15.07 -12.93 23.58
CA ARG A 19 -16.12 -13.89 23.24
C ARG A 19 -16.77 -13.50 21.91
N GLN A 20 -16.26 -14.11 20.85
CA GLN A 20 -16.58 -13.79 19.46
C GLN A 20 -16.57 -15.07 18.63
N TRP A 21 -17.60 -15.30 17.82
CA TRP A 21 -17.76 -16.55 17.07
C TRP A 21 -18.17 -16.30 15.63
N ILE A 22 -17.77 -17.21 14.74
CA ILE A 22 -18.35 -17.31 13.40
C ILE A 22 -19.14 -18.61 13.31
N ARG A 23 -20.37 -18.49 12.81
CA ARG A 23 -21.27 -19.63 12.57
C ARG A 23 -21.93 -19.48 11.21
N THR A 24 -22.28 -20.62 10.62
CA THR A 24 -23.16 -20.69 9.45
C THR A 24 -24.58 -20.87 9.97
N VAL A 25 -25.49 -20.01 9.53
CA VAL A 25 -26.92 -20.09 9.84
C VAL A 25 -27.49 -21.34 9.18
N GLN A 26 -28.18 -22.16 9.96
CA GLN A 26 -28.80 -23.40 9.51
C GLN A 26 -30.21 -23.46 10.11
N ASP A 27 -31.18 -23.87 9.30
CA ASP A 27 -32.57 -24.03 9.76
C ASP A 27 -32.64 -25.03 10.91
N ASP A 28 -33.55 -24.78 11.87
CA ASP A 28 -33.82 -25.65 13.02
C ASP A 28 -32.58 -25.96 13.87
N LYS A 29 -31.58 -25.06 13.88
CA LYS A 29 -30.35 -25.22 14.66
C LYS A 29 -30.03 -24.03 15.55
N ASP A 30 -29.24 -24.35 16.57
CA ASP A 30 -28.90 -23.41 17.64
C ASP A 30 -27.40 -23.15 17.71
N PHE A 31 -27.07 -21.91 18.07
CA PHE A 31 -25.75 -21.55 18.58
C PHE A 31 -25.72 -21.67 20.10
N HIS A 32 -24.74 -22.39 20.66
CA HIS A 32 -24.51 -22.50 22.09
C HIS A 32 -23.14 -21.94 22.52
N CYS A 33 -23.10 -21.27 23.67
CA CYS A 33 -21.86 -20.86 24.34
C CYS A 33 -22.01 -20.82 25.88
N ASP A 34 -20.95 -20.46 26.60
CA ASP A 34 -20.95 -20.33 28.08
C ASP A 34 -21.92 -19.26 28.61
N LYS A 35 -22.49 -18.42 27.73
CA LYS A 35 -23.42 -17.34 28.07
C LYS A 35 -24.88 -17.65 27.77
N GLY A 36 -25.17 -18.79 27.15
CA GLY A 36 -26.51 -19.19 26.75
C GLY A 36 -26.53 -19.70 25.31
N PHE A 37 -27.72 -19.72 24.73
CA PHE A 37 -27.94 -20.15 23.35
C PHE A 37 -28.83 -19.18 22.56
N LEU A 38 -28.81 -19.31 21.24
CA LEU A 38 -29.54 -18.50 20.27
C LEU A 38 -30.03 -19.42 19.15
N HIS A 39 -31.34 -19.42 18.89
CA HIS A 39 -31.91 -20.12 17.74
C HIS A 39 -31.55 -19.36 16.46
N PHE A 40 -31.11 -20.07 15.42
CA PHE A 40 -30.81 -19.42 14.14
C PHE A 40 -32.06 -18.93 13.42
N ASP A 41 -33.20 -19.57 13.62
CA ASP A 41 -34.48 -19.16 13.04
C ASP A 41 -34.90 -17.75 13.48
N ASP A 42 -34.50 -17.33 14.70
CA ASP A 42 -34.72 -15.98 15.22
C ASP A 42 -33.92 -14.92 14.44
N LEU A 43 -32.90 -15.33 13.67
CA LEU A 43 -32.04 -14.43 12.89
C LEU A 43 -32.48 -14.34 11.44
N ILE A 44 -33.07 -15.40 10.89
CA ILE A 44 -33.44 -15.49 9.48
C ILE A 44 -34.47 -14.41 9.15
N GLY A 45 -34.30 -13.76 8.00
CA GLY A 45 -35.17 -12.67 7.55
C GLY A 45 -34.91 -11.33 8.23
N HIS A 46 -33.98 -11.25 9.19
CA HIS A 46 -33.60 -10.01 9.85
C HIS A 46 -32.30 -9.43 9.29
N PRO A 47 -32.12 -8.10 9.28
CA PRO A 47 -30.88 -7.47 8.83
C PRO A 47 -29.73 -7.66 9.83
N TYR A 48 -28.50 -7.70 9.29
CA TYR A 48 -27.27 -7.65 10.09
C TYR A 48 -27.18 -6.36 10.94
N GLY A 49 -26.36 -6.37 12.00
CA GLY A 49 -26.15 -5.20 12.85
C GLY A 49 -27.04 -5.13 14.10
N HIS A 50 -27.91 -6.13 14.30
CA HIS A 50 -28.87 -6.17 15.40
C HIS A 50 -28.33 -6.90 16.64
N THR A 51 -28.91 -6.56 17.80
CA THR A 51 -28.63 -7.27 19.05
C THR A 51 -29.71 -8.29 19.37
N TYR A 52 -29.28 -9.48 19.77
CA TYR A 52 -30.13 -10.59 20.16
C TYR A 52 -29.86 -10.98 21.61
N ARG A 53 -30.82 -11.68 22.22
CA ARG A 53 -30.72 -12.11 23.61
C ARG A 53 -30.52 -13.61 23.68
N LEU A 54 -29.45 -14.02 24.34
CA LEU A 54 -29.18 -15.42 24.60
C LEU A 54 -30.09 -15.94 25.72
N GLN A 55 -30.66 -17.12 25.51
CA GLN A 55 -31.45 -17.82 26.51
C GLN A 55 -30.58 -18.73 27.38
N PRO A 56 -30.95 -19.00 28.65
CA PRO A 56 -32.06 -18.39 29.41
C PRO A 56 -31.66 -17.07 30.10
N ASN A 57 -30.38 -16.73 30.10
CA ASN A 57 -29.81 -15.69 30.98
C ASN A 57 -30.01 -14.25 30.46
N ASN A 58 -30.67 -14.08 29.31
CA ASN A 58 -31.01 -12.80 28.70
C ASN A 58 -29.79 -11.90 28.34
N ASN A 59 -28.62 -12.53 28.20
CA ASN A 59 -27.36 -11.89 27.83
C ASN A 59 -27.43 -11.34 26.40
N LYS A 60 -26.95 -10.13 26.15
CA LYS A 60 -27.01 -9.52 24.81
C LYS A 60 -25.79 -9.90 23.96
N VAL A 61 -26.02 -10.25 22.70
CA VAL A 61 -24.99 -10.40 21.65
C VAL A 61 -25.35 -9.53 20.45
N ALA A 62 -24.36 -9.02 19.73
CA ALA A 62 -24.55 -8.43 18.40
C ALA A 62 -24.30 -9.49 17.32
N VAL A 63 -25.12 -9.48 16.26
CA VAL A 63 -24.93 -10.32 15.08
C VAL A 63 -24.58 -9.43 13.90
N LEU A 64 -23.35 -9.58 13.40
CA LEU A 64 -22.76 -8.75 12.36
C LEU A 64 -22.41 -9.60 11.13
N ARG A 65 -22.23 -8.93 9.99
CA ARG A 65 -21.62 -9.55 8.82
C ARG A 65 -20.14 -9.80 9.12
N PRO A 66 -19.62 -11.03 8.95
CA PRO A 66 -18.21 -11.32 9.23
C PRO A 66 -17.32 -10.60 8.23
N LEU A 67 -16.22 -10.01 8.72
CA LEU A 67 -15.14 -9.53 7.88
C LEU A 67 -14.22 -10.68 7.48
N ALA A 68 -13.46 -10.51 6.40
CA ALA A 68 -12.40 -11.46 6.03
C ALA A 68 -11.42 -11.69 7.20
N SER A 69 -11.06 -10.62 7.93
CA SER A 69 -10.25 -10.70 9.15
C SER A 69 -10.87 -11.55 10.25
N ASP A 70 -12.20 -11.52 10.40
CA ASP A 70 -12.87 -12.34 11.41
C ASP A 70 -12.83 -13.82 11.04
N ILE A 71 -12.97 -14.10 9.75
CA ILE A 71 -12.93 -15.45 9.16
C ILE A 71 -11.54 -16.06 9.35
N ILE A 72 -10.47 -15.33 9.02
CA ILE A 72 -9.08 -15.79 9.14
C ILE A 72 -8.78 -16.34 10.54
N PHE A 73 -9.18 -15.63 11.60
CA PHE A 73 -8.87 -16.04 12.97
C PHE A 73 -9.74 -17.19 13.51
N ARG A 74 -10.88 -17.49 12.88
CA ARG A 74 -11.92 -18.37 13.45
C ARG A 74 -12.28 -19.57 12.58
N MET A 75 -11.60 -19.74 11.47
CA MET A 75 -11.72 -20.97 10.69
C MET A 75 -10.99 -22.13 11.36
N LYS A 76 -11.49 -23.34 11.10
CA LYS A 76 -10.81 -24.55 11.50
C LYS A 76 -9.50 -24.65 10.73
N ARG A 77 -8.41 -24.92 11.46
CA ARG A 77 -7.05 -24.93 10.93
C ARG A 77 -6.28 -26.16 11.40
N GLU A 78 -5.46 -26.68 10.49
CA GLU A 78 -4.47 -27.74 10.74
C GLU A 78 -3.04 -27.17 10.80
N SER A 79 -2.86 -25.91 10.39
CA SER A 79 -1.57 -25.22 10.29
C SER A 79 -1.58 -23.85 10.98
N GLN A 80 -0.39 -23.28 11.15
CA GLN A 80 -0.23 -21.86 11.45
C GLN A 80 -0.82 -21.02 10.30
N ILE A 81 -1.29 -19.82 10.62
CA ILE A 81 -1.91 -18.90 9.65
C ILE A 81 -0.97 -17.72 9.37
N ILE A 82 -1.05 -17.20 8.15
CA ILE A 82 -0.63 -15.84 7.85
C ILE A 82 -1.70 -14.88 8.39
N TYR A 83 -1.27 -13.83 9.10
CA TYR A 83 -2.19 -12.91 9.77
C TYR A 83 -2.86 -11.97 8.76
N PRO A 84 -4.05 -11.42 9.04
CA PRO A 84 -4.75 -10.55 8.10
C PRO A 84 -3.93 -9.34 7.62
N GLU A 85 -3.09 -8.78 8.49
CA GLU A 85 -2.24 -7.64 8.15
C GLU A 85 -1.16 -8.00 7.14
N ASP A 86 -0.56 -9.20 7.30
CA ASP A 86 0.41 -9.76 6.36
C ASP A 86 -0.28 -10.08 5.02
N ILE A 87 -1.46 -10.73 5.06
CA ILE A 87 -2.24 -11.04 3.84
C ILE A 87 -2.61 -9.75 3.09
N GLY A 88 -3.13 -8.73 3.80
CA GLY A 88 -3.48 -7.46 3.18
C GLY A 88 -2.28 -6.78 2.51
N THR A 89 -1.12 -6.89 3.15
CA THR A 89 0.15 -6.37 2.60
C THR A 89 0.61 -7.16 1.38
N ILE A 90 0.49 -8.49 1.41
CA ILE A 90 0.74 -9.37 0.26
C ILE A 90 -0.16 -8.98 -0.91
N LEU A 91 -1.48 -8.85 -0.69
CA LEU A 91 -2.44 -8.46 -1.74
C LEU A 91 -2.03 -7.14 -2.42
N CYS A 92 -1.63 -6.15 -1.63
CA CYS A 92 -1.17 -4.84 -2.11
C CYS A 92 0.11 -4.96 -2.95
N TYR A 93 1.17 -5.58 -2.40
CA TYR A 93 2.46 -5.68 -3.12
C TYR A 93 2.37 -6.58 -4.35
N ALA A 94 1.57 -7.64 -4.28
CA ALA A 94 1.27 -8.53 -5.40
C ALA A 94 0.41 -7.88 -6.49
N ASN A 95 -0.26 -6.74 -6.21
CA ASN A 95 -1.20 -6.10 -7.13
C ASN A 95 -2.28 -7.08 -7.62
N ILE A 96 -2.86 -7.85 -6.69
CA ILE A 96 -3.92 -8.80 -7.00
C ILE A 96 -5.20 -8.04 -7.35
N ARG A 97 -5.82 -8.43 -8.46
CA ARG A 97 -7.02 -7.80 -9.01
C ARG A 97 -7.93 -8.85 -9.64
N PRO A 98 -9.20 -8.51 -9.91
CA PRO A 98 -10.06 -9.36 -10.73
C PRO A 98 -9.34 -9.77 -12.03
N GLY A 99 -9.32 -11.07 -12.33
CA GLY A 99 -8.59 -11.61 -13.49
C GLY A 99 -7.18 -12.11 -13.21
N SER A 100 -6.61 -11.88 -12.02
CA SER A 100 -5.27 -12.36 -11.68
C SER A 100 -5.18 -13.89 -11.69
N LYS A 101 -4.14 -14.44 -12.32
CA LYS A 101 -3.74 -15.86 -12.23
C LYS A 101 -2.70 -16.02 -11.12
N ILE A 102 -3.00 -16.85 -10.14
CA ILE A 102 -2.20 -16.98 -8.92
C ILE A 102 -1.79 -18.44 -8.74
N VAL A 103 -0.52 -18.67 -8.42
CA VAL A 103 -0.02 -19.96 -7.93
C VAL A 103 0.31 -19.82 -6.45
N GLU A 104 -0.16 -20.75 -5.63
CA GLU A 104 0.13 -20.83 -4.21
C GLU A 104 0.71 -22.21 -3.89
N ALA A 105 1.76 -22.26 -3.08
CA ALA A 105 2.26 -23.52 -2.54
C ALA A 105 2.42 -23.43 -1.02
N GLY A 106 1.96 -24.48 -0.35
CA GLY A 106 1.67 -24.46 1.07
C GLY A 106 0.21 -24.08 1.33
N THR A 107 -0.75 -24.76 0.68
CA THR A 107 -2.20 -24.50 0.87
C THR A 107 -2.59 -24.45 2.34
N GLY A 108 -2.02 -25.35 3.16
CA GLY A 108 -2.34 -25.43 4.59
C GLY A 108 -3.84 -25.59 4.80
N SER A 109 -4.43 -24.68 5.58
CA SER A 109 -5.88 -24.71 5.86
C SER A 109 -6.74 -24.02 4.79
N GLY A 110 -6.16 -23.52 3.69
CA GLY A 110 -6.91 -22.86 2.60
C GLY A 110 -7.37 -21.44 2.90
N THR A 111 -6.92 -20.84 4.00
CA THR A 111 -7.32 -19.48 4.40
C THR A 111 -6.80 -18.43 3.44
N VAL A 112 -5.49 -18.46 3.16
CA VAL A 112 -4.83 -17.53 2.23
C VAL A 112 -5.38 -17.78 0.83
N THR A 113 -5.47 -19.04 0.41
CA THR A 113 -6.11 -19.48 -0.84
C THR A 113 -7.46 -18.83 -1.08
N GLY A 114 -8.40 -18.96 -0.14
CA GLY A 114 -9.75 -18.42 -0.30
C GLY A 114 -9.79 -16.89 -0.37
N ILE A 115 -8.86 -16.21 0.30
CA ILE A 115 -8.75 -14.74 0.22
C ILE A 115 -8.16 -14.32 -1.12
N LEU A 116 -7.07 -14.96 -1.57
CA LEU A 116 -6.49 -14.72 -2.90
C LEU A 116 -7.58 -14.91 -3.98
N ALA A 117 -8.36 -15.98 -3.86
CA ALA A 117 -9.48 -16.29 -4.75
C ALA A 117 -10.56 -15.21 -4.74
N HIS A 118 -10.92 -14.70 -3.56
CA HIS A 118 -11.87 -13.60 -3.43
C HIS A 118 -11.44 -12.34 -4.18
N TYR A 119 -10.16 -11.98 -4.11
CA TYR A 119 -9.63 -10.77 -4.76
C TYR A 119 -9.34 -10.95 -6.25
N CYS A 120 -9.12 -12.18 -6.74
CA CYS A 120 -8.97 -12.43 -8.17
C CYS A 120 -10.28 -12.73 -8.89
N SER A 121 -11.36 -13.03 -8.16
CA SER A 121 -12.72 -13.22 -8.68
C SER A 121 -13.24 -11.97 -9.42
N PRO A 122 -14.13 -12.11 -10.44
CA PRO A 122 -14.70 -13.37 -10.94
C PRO A 122 -13.92 -14.01 -12.10
N GLN A 123 -12.89 -13.34 -12.63
CA GLN A 123 -12.21 -13.74 -13.88
C GLN A 123 -10.81 -14.35 -13.67
N GLY A 124 -10.30 -14.30 -12.44
CA GLY A 124 -9.01 -14.86 -12.07
C GLY A 124 -9.13 -16.28 -11.56
N HIS A 125 -7.99 -16.87 -11.21
CA HIS A 125 -7.93 -18.24 -10.72
C HIS A 125 -6.75 -18.45 -9.78
N VAL A 126 -6.96 -19.23 -8.72
CA VAL A 126 -5.91 -19.66 -7.78
C VAL A 126 -5.63 -21.14 -7.97
N TYR A 127 -4.39 -21.49 -8.30
CA TYR A 127 -3.89 -22.86 -8.29
C TYR A 127 -3.08 -23.06 -7.02
N SER A 128 -3.57 -23.89 -6.08
CA SER A 128 -2.95 -24.08 -4.78
C SER A 128 -2.52 -25.53 -4.56
N PHE A 129 -1.27 -25.70 -4.12
CA PHE A 129 -0.61 -26.98 -3.93
C PHE A 129 -0.18 -27.22 -2.49
N ASP A 130 -0.41 -28.43 -1.99
CA ASP A 130 0.16 -28.92 -0.73
C ASP A 130 0.54 -30.40 -0.91
N ILE A 131 1.58 -30.83 -0.22
CA ILE A 131 2.06 -32.22 -0.25
C ILE A 131 1.27 -33.12 0.73
N ARG A 132 0.32 -32.55 1.49
CA ARG A 132 -0.42 -33.26 2.53
C ARG A 132 -1.92 -33.27 2.21
N GLU A 133 -2.49 -34.46 2.07
CA GLU A 133 -3.91 -34.62 1.70
C GLU A 133 -4.85 -34.09 2.78
N ASN A 134 -4.49 -34.26 4.06
CA ASN A 134 -5.28 -33.76 5.18
C ASN A 134 -5.39 -32.22 5.18
N ALA A 135 -4.34 -31.51 4.75
CA ALA A 135 -4.36 -30.07 4.57
C ALA A 135 -5.33 -29.69 3.44
N LEU A 136 -5.23 -30.36 2.29
CA LEU A 136 -6.13 -30.15 1.15
C LEU A 136 -7.59 -30.45 1.50
N ASP A 137 -7.89 -31.51 2.24
CA ASP A 137 -9.24 -31.82 2.72
C ASP A 137 -9.84 -30.69 3.56
N GLN A 138 -9.04 -30.09 4.44
CA GLN A 138 -9.48 -28.96 5.24
C GLN A 138 -9.60 -27.69 4.41
N ALA A 139 -8.68 -27.46 3.47
CA ALA A 139 -8.70 -26.34 2.55
C ALA A 139 -9.94 -26.38 1.65
N ARG A 140 -10.32 -27.54 1.08
CA ARG A 140 -11.54 -27.72 0.27
C ARG A 140 -12.77 -27.26 1.05
N LYS A 141 -12.90 -27.70 2.31
CA LYS A 141 -14.02 -27.29 3.18
C LYS A 141 -14.03 -25.79 3.42
N ASN A 142 -12.87 -25.20 3.70
CA ASN A 142 -12.77 -23.76 3.99
C ASN A 142 -13.02 -22.90 2.74
N VAL A 143 -12.51 -23.29 1.57
CA VAL A 143 -12.72 -22.60 0.28
C VAL A 143 -14.19 -22.64 -0.12
N VAL A 144 -14.85 -23.81 -0.02
CA VAL A 144 -16.30 -23.94 -0.25
C VAL A 144 -17.09 -23.09 0.75
N GLN A 145 -16.67 -23.06 2.02
CA GLN A 145 -17.27 -22.18 3.04
C GLN A 145 -17.05 -20.68 2.79
N MET A 146 -16.13 -20.31 1.90
CA MET A 146 -15.95 -18.93 1.42
C MET A 146 -16.67 -18.67 0.09
N GLY A 147 -17.26 -19.69 -0.54
CA GLY A 147 -17.89 -19.60 -1.87
C GLY A 147 -16.89 -19.41 -3.01
N MET A 148 -15.63 -19.79 -2.81
CA MET A 148 -14.51 -19.52 -3.71
C MET A 148 -14.07 -20.73 -4.53
N GLU A 149 -14.82 -21.83 -4.48
CA GLU A 149 -14.51 -23.09 -5.17
C GLU A 149 -14.45 -22.94 -6.70
N ASN A 150 -15.21 -22.01 -7.28
CA ASN A 150 -15.29 -21.83 -8.74
C ASN A 150 -14.04 -21.17 -9.34
N VAL A 151 -13.26 -20.47 -8.52
CA VAL A 151 -12.03 -19.75 -8.94
C VAL A 151 -10.78 -20.33 -8.27
N THR A 152 -10.89 -21.54 -7.71
CA THR A 152 -9.81 -22.20 -6.97
C THR A 152 -9.64 -23.64 -7.41
N THR A 153 -8.41 -24.03 -7.73
CA THR A 153 -8.01 -25.44 -7.90
C THR A 153 -7.08 -25.83 -6.76
N LEU A 154 -7.49 -26.82 -5.97
CA LEU A 154 -6.69 -27.41 -4.90
C LEU A 154 -6.17 -28.77 -5.34
N GLN A 155 -4.85 -28.95 -5.36
CA GLN A 155 -4.24 -30.17 -5.88
C GLN A 155 -3.08 -30.65 -5.00
N MET A 156 -2.96 -31.97 -4.86
CA MET A 156 -1.76 -32.60 -4.30
C MET A 156 -0.60 -32.42 -5.28
N GLY A 157 0.47 -31.79 -4.83
CA GLY A 157 1.65 -31.55 -5.65
C GLY A 157 2.80 -30.95 -4.86
N ASN A 158 4.01 -31.23 -5.31
CA ASN A 158 5.24 -30.69 -4.75
C ASN A 158 5.83 -29.65 -5.70
N ILE A 159 5.62 -28.36 -5.41
CA ILE A 159 6.14 -27.26 -6.24
C ILE A 159 7.68 -27.27 -6.37
N LEU A 160 8.39 -28.00 -5.51
CA LEU A 160 9.84 -28.13 -5.53
C LEU A 160 10.35 -29.14 -6.57
N GLU A 161 9.51 -30.11 -6.95
CA GLU A 161 9.94 -31.27 -7.76
C GLU A 161 9.09 -31.44 -9.02
N ASP A 162 7.79 -31.14 -8.93
CA ASP A 162 6.84 -31.37 -10.00
C ASP A 162 6.95 -30.29 -11.08
N SER A 163 6.69 -30.70 -12.33
CA SER A 163 6.54 -29.79 -13.46
C SER A 163 5.05 -29.52 -13.70
N PHE A 164 4.72 -28.25 -13.94
CA PHE A 164 3.36 -27.81 -14.19
C PHE A 164 3.29 -27.10 -15.53
N ASP A 165 2.12 -27.12 -16.16
CA ASP A 165 1.87 -26.42 -17.44
C ASP A 165 1.20 -25.06 -17.18
N PHE A 166 1.90 -24.19 -16.45
CA PHE A 166 1.45 -22.83 -16.18
C PHE A 166 2.10 -21.83 -17.13
N THR A 167 1.32 -20.85 -17.57
CA THR A 167 1.82 -19.72 -18.34
C THR A 167 1.16 -18.44 -17.87
N ASP A 168 1.93 -17.35 -17.94
CA ASP A 168 1.46 -16.00 -17.62
C ASP A 168 0.90 -15.85 -16.20
N ILE A 169 1.54 -16.46 -15.20
CA ILE A 169 1.15 -16.32 -13.80
C ILE A 169 1.46 -14.90 -13.32
N ASP A 170 0.46 -14.21 -12.78
CA ASP A 170 0.61 -12.84 -12.29
C ASP A 170 1.30 -12.80 -10.93
N PHE A 171 1.00 -13.77 -10.06
CA PHE A 171 1.51 -13.81 -8.70
C PHE A 171 1.76 -15.22 -8.19
N VAL A 172 2.87 -15.39 -7.47
CA VAL A 172 3.21 -16.63 -6.75
C VAL A 172 3.31 -16.34 -5.25
N MET A 173 2.60 -17.14 -4.45
CA MET A 173 2.68 -17.13 -2.99
C MET A 173 3.32 -18.42 -2.48
N LEU A 174 4.41 -18.32 -1.73
CA LEU A 174 5.10 -19.47 -1.12
C LEU A 174 5.12 -19.34 0.40
N ASP A 175 4.41 -20.25 1.08
CA ASP A 175 4.46 -20.43 2.54
C ASP A 175 4.93 -21.86 2.84
N LEU A 176 6.23 -22.07 2.68
CA LEU A 176 6.88 -23.38 2.75
C LEU A 176 8.01 -23.37 3.79
N ALA A 177 8.51 -24.55 4.15
CA ALA A 177 9.71 -24.66 4.99
C ALA A 177 10.98 -24.19 4.25
N THR A 178 11.04 -24.45 2.93
CA THR A 178 12.19 -24.16 2.07
C THR A 178 11.80 -23.46 0.76
N PRO A 179 11.14 -22.30 0.80
CA PRO A 179 10.58 -21.65 -0.38
C PRO A 179 11.65 -21.22 -1.40
N TRP A 180 12.89 -21.01 -0.97
CA TRP A 180 14.03 -20.70 -1.84
C TRP A 180 14.35 -21.81 -2.85
N ASP A 181 14.07 -23.08 -2.53
CA ASP A 181 14.33 -24.21 -3.44
C ASP A 181 13.35 -24.22 -4.62
N ALA A 182 12.21 -23.51 -4.52
CA ALA A 182 11.20 -23.43 -5.57
C ALA A 182 11.47 -22.33 -6.61
N VAL A 183 12.35 -21.37 -6.31
CA VAL A 183 12.46 -20.11 -7.05
C VAL A 183 12.81 -20.35 -8.53
N ALA A 184 13.85 -21.14 -8.80
CA ALA A 184 14.29 -21.45 -10.17
C ALA A 184 13.20 -22.16 -10.99
N ASN A 185 12.43 -23.05 -10.36
CA ASN A 185 11.37 -23.82 -11.02
C ASN A 185 10.16 -22.96 -11.38
N ILE A 186 9.89 -21.89 -10.61
CA ILE A 186 8.66 -21.11 -10.76
C ILE A 186 8.83 -19.91 -11.69
N ILE A 187 10.03 -19.33 -11.78
CA ILE A 187 10.29 -18.16 -12.63
C ILE A 187 9.81 -18.34 -14.08
N PRO A 188 9.99 -19.51 -14.74
CA PRO A 188 9.49 -19.73 -16.09
C PRO A 188 7.97 -19.58 -16.25
N TYR A 189 7.19 -19.80 -15.18
CA TYR A 189 5.73 -19.70 -15.22
C TYR A 189 5.21 -18.28 -15.03
N LEU A 190 6.04 -17.40 -14.44
CA LEU A 190 5.64 -16.03 -14.15
C LEU A 190 5.55 -15.20 -15.44
N HIS A 191 4.56 -14.30 -15.46
CA HIS A 191 4.43 -13.36 -16.55
C HIS A 191 5.68 -12.45 -16.63
N PRO A 192 6.36 -12.36 -17.79
CA PRO A 192 7.70 -11.77 -17.88
C PRO A 192 7.79 -10.28 -17.52
N GLN A 193 6.67 -9.54 -17.59
CA GLN A 193 6.64 -8.09 -17.32
C GLN A 193 5.90 -7.67 -16.04
N LYS A 194 5.08 -8.55 -15.46
CA LYS A 194 4.21 -8.21 -14.31
C LYS A 194 4.18 -9.29 -13.24
N GLY A 195 4.83 -10.43 -13.47
CA GLY A 195 4.89 -11.55 -12.57
C GLY A 195 5.60 -11.15 -11.27
N LYS A 196 4.96 -11.44 -10.15
CA LYS A 196 5.49 -11.16 -8.82
C LYS A 196 5.51 -12.41 -7.98
N MET A 197 6.34 -12.41 -6.95
CA MET A 197 6.38 -13.49 -5.98
C MET A 197 6.55 -12.97 -4.56
N CYS A 198 6.03 -13.72 -3.60
CA CYS A 198 6.22 -13.50 -2.17
C CYS A 198 6.56 -14.82 -1.47
N LEU A 199 7.70 -14.84 -0.78
CA LEU A 199 8.16 -15.93 0.05
C LEU A 199 7.97 -15.51 1.51
N PHE A 200 7.08 -16.20 2.22
CA PHE A 200 6.83 -15.95 3.64
C PHE A 200 7.75 -16.85 4.49
N SER A 201 8.43 -16.28 5.50
CA SER A 201 9.38 -17.04 6.31
C SER A 201 9.49 -16.53 7.75
N PRO A 202 9.46 -17.39 8.77
CA PRO A 202 9.53 -16.95 10.17
C PRO A 202 10.92 -16.49 10.61
N THR A 203 12.02 -16.96 10.00
CA THR A 203 13.38 -16.63 10.47
C THR A 203 14.22 -15.86 9.46
N LEU A 204 15.19 -15.10 9.96
CA LEU A 204 16.12 -14.34 9.11
C LEU A 204 17.05 -15.25 8.30
N GLU A 205 17.37 -16.45 8.79
CA GLU A 205 18.18 -17.44 8.09
C GLU A 205 17.47 -17.94 6.83
N GLN A 206 16.14 -18.10 6.90
CA GLN A 206 15.32 -18.41 5.74
C GLN A 206 15.24 -17.20 4.79
N VAL A 207 15.09 -15.99 5.32
CA VAL A 207 15.15 -14.75 4.51
C VAL A 207 16.45 -14.65 3.72
N LYS A 208 17.61 -14.92 4.34
CA LYS A 208 18.90 -14.90 3.64
C LYS A 208 18.91 -15.86 2.44
N LYS A 209 18.37 -17.06 2.60
CA LYS A 209 18.25 -18.04 1.52
C LYS A 209 17.27 -17.60 0.44
N ASN A 210 16.13 -17.01 0.82
CA ASN A 210 15.17 -16.44 -0.13
C ASN A 210 15.83 -15.36 -1.00
N VAL A 211 16.49 -14.38 -0.36
CA VAL A 211 17.15 -13.29 -1.06
C VAL A 211 18.26 -13.81 -1.97
N LEU A 212 19.07 -14.78 -1.50
CA LEU A 212 20.11 -15.39 -2.33
C LEU A 212 19.54 -16.10 -3.56
N ALA A 213 18.51 -16.93 -3.40
CA ALA A 213 17.88 -17.65 -4.52
C ALA A 213 17.27 -16.69 -5.55
N LEU A 214 16.55 -15.66 -5.09
CA LEU A 214 16.03 -14.61 -5.97
C LEU A 214 17.14 -13.86 -6.71
N SER A 215 18.24 -13.55 -6.03
CA SER A 215 19.39 -12.86 -6.62
C SER A 215 20.12 -13.73 -7.66
N GLN A 216 20.25 -15.02 -7.41
CA GLN A 216 20.89 -15.97 -8.34
C GLN A 216 20.11 -16.06 -9.66
N GLU A 217 18.78 -16.03 -9.57
CA GLU A 217 17.90 -15.99 -10.73
C GLU A 217 17.71 -14.58 -11.31
N ARG A 218 18.48 -13.60 -10.83
CA ARG A 218 18.47 -12.20 -11.28
C ARG A 218 17.08 -11.56 -11.23
N VAL A 219 16.27 -11.97 -10.26
CA VAL A 219 14.98 -11.33 -10.02
C VAL A 219 15.25 -9.90 -9.54
N PRO A 220 14.77 -8.87 -10.25
CA PRO A 220 14.97 -7.50 -9.82
C PRO A 220 14.06 -7.16 -8.63
N TYR A 221 14.38 -6.05 -7.96
CA TYR A 221 13.55 -5.47 -6.91
C TYR A 221 13.26 -6.41 -5.74
N ILE A 222 14.30 -7.12 -5.26
CA ILE A 222 14.18 -7.98 -4.08
C ILE A 222 14.00 -7.10 -2.85
N ARG A 223 12.92 -7.34 -2.11
CA ARG A 223 12.60 -6.59 -0.90
C ARG A 223 12.19 -7.53 0.21
N THR A 224 12.64 -7.26 1.44
CA THR A 224 12.13 -7.98 2.63
C THR A 224 11.56 -7.01 3.65
N ILE A 225 10.36 -7.33 4.14
CA ILE A 225 9.67 -6.57 5.19
C ILE A 225 9.12 -7.49 6.29
N GLU A 226 8.94 -6.91 7.48
CA GLU A 226 8.09 -7.44 8.55
C GLU A 226 7.02 -6.41 8.91
N LEU A 227 5.90 -6.87 9.47
CA LEU A 227 4.87 -5.99 10.02
C LEU A 227 4.76 -6.20 11.53
N MET A 228 4.60 -5.09 12.25
CA MET A 228 4.39 -5.11 13.70
C MET A 228 3.12 -4.36 14.06
N LYS A 229 2.08 -5.09 14.48
CA LYS A 229 0.82 -4.51 14.94
C LYS A 229 0.84 -4.25 16.44
N ARG A 230 0.75 -2.98 16.83
CA ARG A 230 0.69 -2.57 18.24
C ARG A 230 -0.68 -2.02 18.61
N PHE A 231 -1.37 -2.72 19.51
CA PHE A 231 -2.66 -2.26 20.04
C PHE A 231 -2.47 -1.26 21.17
N TYR A 232 -3.35 -0.26 21.23
CA TYR A 232 -3.40 0.74 22.29
C TYR A 232 -4.69 0.54 23.09
N GLN A 233 -4.58 0.57 24.41
CA GLN A 233 -5.73 0.87 25.26
C GLN A 233 -5.93 2.37 25.23
N VAL A 234 -7.10 2.82 24.81
CA VAL A 234 -7.50 4.23 24.84
C VAL A 234 -8.53 4.40 25.95
N LYS A 235 -8.20 5.23 26.94
CA LYS A 235 -9.05 5.55 28.10
C LYS A 235 -8.79 7.00 28.50
N PRO A 236 -9.77 7.74 29.05
CA PRO A 236 -9.63 9.16 29.37
C PRO A 236 -8.31 9.54 30.07
N ASN A 237 -7.79 8.70 30.99
CA ASN A 237 -6.54 8.95 31.73
C ASN A 237 -5.50 7.81 31.61
N ALA A 238 -5.63 6.92 30.62
CA ALA A 238 -4.76 5.74 30.51
C ALA A 238 -4.55 5.27 29.06
N THR A 239 -4.26 6.21 28.16
CA THR A 239 -3.93 5.90 26.76
C THR A 239 -2.49 5.42 26.64
N ARG A 240 -2.31 4.13 26.37
CA ARG A 240 -0.98 3.49 26.25
C ARG A 240 -1.05 2.20 25.44
N PRO A 241 0.09 1.70 24.92
CA PRO A 241 0.15 0.37 24.34
C PRO A 241 -0.32 -0.72 25.32
N LEU A 242 -0.92 -1.78 24.78
CA LEU A 242 -1.17 -3.00 25.53
C LEU A 242 0.16 -3.62 25.97
N GLY A 243 0.18 -4.21 27.17
CA GLY A 243 1.39 -4.82 27.73
C GLY A 243 1.79 -6.14 27.08
N ARG A 244 0.92 -6.72 26.25
CA ARG A 244 1.17 -7.93 25.47
C ARG A 244 0.74 -7.69 24.03
N MET A 245 1.52 -8.18 23.09
CA MET A 245 1.23 -8.15 21.65
C MET A 245 1.82 -9.38 20.97
N VAL A 246 1.37 -9.66 19.75
CA VAL A 246 2.11 -10.56 18.86
C VAL A 246 3.34 -9.80 18.39
N GLY A 247 4.52 -10.27 18.79
CA GLY A 247 5.79 -9.59 18.53
C GLY A 247 6.34 -9.84 17.13
N HIS A 248 6.00 -10.98 16.53
CA HIS A 248 6.46 -11.41 15.21
C HIS A 248 5.50 -12.45 14.64
N THR A 249 5.31 -12.43 13.32
CA THR A 249 4.57 -13.45 12.55
C THR A 249 5.52 -14.11 11.56
N GLY A 250 6.03 -13.33 10.61
CA GLY A 250 7.01 -13.74 9.62
C GLY A 250 7.47 -12.56 8.77
N PHE A 251 8.50 -12.82 7.98
CA PHE A 251 9.04 -11.92 6.99
C PHE A 251 8.41 -12.22 5.63
N MET A 252 8.13 -11.17 4.87
CA MET A 252 7.74 -11.27 3.46
C MET A 252 8.92 -10.84 2.61
N THR A 253 9.54 -11.81 1.92
CA THR A 253 10.56 -11.53 0.90
C THR A 253 9.89 -11.58 -0.47
N SER A 254 9.82 -10.44 -1.15
CA SER A 254 9.20 -10.31 -2.47
C SER A 254 10.24 -10.06 -3.56
N GLY A 255 9.86 -10.43 -4.79
CA GLY A 255 10.57 -10.11 -6.02
C GLY A 255 9.56 -9.86 -7.14
N ALA A 256 9.93 -9.05 -8.13
CA ALA A 256 9.06 -8.70 -9.25
C ALA A 256 9.81 -8.80 -10.56
N LEU A 257 9.28 -9.56 -11.53
CA LEU A 257 9.78 -9.53 -12.89
C LEU A 257 9.40 -8.21 -13.54
N THR A 258 10.38 -7.52 -14.11
CA THR A 258 10.17 -6.31 -14.87
C THR A 258 11.16 -6.26 -16.03
N PRO A 259 10.76 -5.71 -17.20
CA PRO A 259 11.70 -5.41 -18.27
C PRO A 259 12.66 -4.26 -17.91
N ILE A 260 12.37 -3.53 -16.82
CA ILE A 260 13.16 -2.38 -16.37
C ILE A 260 14.46 -2.86 -15.72
N GLN A 261 15.59 -2.46 -16.31
CA GLN A 261 16.92 -2.73 -15.78
C GLN A 261 17.32 -1.65 -14.76
N PHE A 262 16.90 -1.82 -13.50
CA PHE A 262 17.14 -0.83 -12.42
C PHE A 262 18.60 -0.45 -12.23
N GLU A 263 19.54 -1.39 -12.44
CA GLU A 263 20.99 -1.16 -12.35
C GLU A 263 21.48 -0.07 -13.32
N LYS A 264 20.83 0.07 -14.48
CA LYS A 264 21.17 1.11 -15.47
C LYS A 264 20.52 2.46 -15.17
N MET A 265 19.56 2.53 -14.26
CA MET A 265 18.78 3.73 -13.96
C MET A 265 19.29 4.52 -12.74
N GLY A 266 20.35 4.07 -12.05
CA GLY A 266 20.91 4.77 -10.89
C GLY A 266 19.94 4.84 -9.69
N TYR A 267 19.12 3.81 -9.53
CA TYR A 267 18.02 3.77 -8.57
C TYR A 267 18.46 3.93 -7.11
N THR A 268 17.80 4.80 -6.36
CA THR A 268 17.94 4.95 -4.90
C THR A 268 16.60 4.66 -4.23
N THR A 269 16.60 4.33 -2.93
CA THR A 269 15.35 4.10 -2.14
C THR A 269 14.39 5.30 -2.19
N PHE A 270 14.92 6.50 -2.48
CA PHE A 270 14.18 7.74 -2.70
C PHE A 270 13.20 7.65 -3.88
N TYR A 271 13.59 7.01 -4.99
CA TYR A 271 12.75 6.83 -6.19
C TYR A 271 12.04 5.46 -6.22
N SER A 272 11.82 4.84 -5.05
CA SER A 272 11.12 3.54 -4.91
C SER A 272 9.77 3.49 -5.64
N PRO A 273 9.25 2.34 -6.12
CA PRO A 273 7.98 2.28 -6.83
C PRO A 273 6.83 2.65 -5.91
N GLU A 274 6.98 2.48 -4.58
CA GLU A 274 6.00 2.95 -3.59
C GLU A 274 6.04 4.47 -3.44
N ASN A 275 7.21 5.11 -3.40
CA ASN A 275 7.29 6.58 -3.38
C ASN A 275 6.70 7.19 -4.65
N ILE A 276 6.97 6.56 -5.80
CA ILE A 276 6.41 6.98 -7.09
C ILE A 276 4.92 6.66 -7.16
N GLY A 277 4.48 5.52 -6.66
CA GLY A 277 3.07 5.18 -6.54
C GLY A 277 2.31 6.16 -5.65
N ASN A 278 2.87 6.51 -4.50
CA ASN A 278 2.36 7.53 -3.60
C ASN A 278 2.29 8.88 -4.31
N LEU A 279 3.37 9.29 -4.99
CA LEU A 279 3.40 10.51 -5.80
C LEU A 279 2.23 10.55 -6.80
N LEU A 280 2.04 9.48 -7.58
CA LEU A 280 0.98 9.40 -8.58
C LEU A 280 -0.43 9.44 -7.96
N VAL A 281 -0.64 8.72 -6.85
CA VAL A 281 -1.94 8.61 -6.18
C VAL A 281 -2.31 9.92 -5.47
N TYR A 282 -1.41 10.47 -4.66
CA TYR A 282 -1.67 11.72 -3.95
C TYR A 282 -1.80 12.90 -4.90
N ALA A 283 -0.99 12.93 -5.98
CA ALA A 283 -1.10 13.94 -7.02
C ALA A 283 -2.24 13.75 -8.00
N GLN A 284 -3.02 12.68 -7.85
CA GLN A 284 -4.15 12.35 -8.73
C GLN A 284 -3.72 12.40 -10.21
N ILE A 285 -2.51 11.91 -10.50
CA ILE A 285 -1.99 11.85 -11.85
C ILE A 285 -2.70 10.70 -12.55
N THR A 286 -3.54 11.07 -13.51
CA THR A 286 -4.29 10.17 -14.39
C THR A 286 -3.77 10.34 -15.82
N SER A 287 -4.22 9.49 -16.74
CA SER A 287 -3.84 9.58 -18.15
C SER A 287 -4.22 10.92 -18.80
N SER A 288 -5.26 11.60 -18.31
CA SER A 288 -5.69 12.92 -18.79
C SER A 288 -5.00 14.10 -18.09
N THR A 289 -4.21 13.87 -17.04
CA THR A 289 -3.63 14.95 -16.25
C THR A 289 -2.46 15.58 -17.00
N LYS A 290 -2.48 16.91 -17.20
CA LYS A 290 -1.32 17.65 -17.72
C LYS A 290 -0.33 17.89 -16.57
N VAL A 291 0.90 17.39 -16.71
CA VAL A 291 1.91 17.43 -15.64
C VAL A 291 3.11 18.26 -16.11
N LEU A 292 3.56 19.19 -15.28
CA LEU A 292 4.86 19.84 -15.44
C LEU A 292 5.85 19.22 -14.45
N LEU A 293 6.93 18.61 -14.93
CA LEU A 293 8.04 18.14 -14.11
C LEU A 293 9.21 19.11 -14.23
N ILE A 294 9.65 19.66 -13.09
CA ILE A 294 10.85 20.49 -13.00
C ILE A 294 11.91 19.69 -12.24
N THR A 295 13.06 19.46 -12.87
CA THR A 295 14.06 18.52 -12.37
C THR A 295 15.47 18.89 -12.84
N VAL A 296 16.49 18.16 -12.36
CA VAL A 296 17.88 18.28 -12.82
C VAL A 296 18.13 17.42 -14.06
N ASP A 297 19.16 17.77 -14.84
CA ASP A 297 19.62 16.93 -15.95
C ASP A 297 19.90 15.49 -15.49
N GLU A 298 19.54 14.53 -16.35
CA GLU A 298 19.67 13.08 -16.08
C GLU A 298 18.97 12.60 -14.79
N SER A 299 17.92 13.29 -14.35
CA SER A 299 17.15 12.86 -13.18
C SER A 299 16.61 11.42 -13.32
N PRO A 300 16.88 10.54 -12.33
CA PRO A 300 16.27 9.21 -12.27
C PRO A 300 14.74 9.26 -12.20
N MET A 301 14.14 10.27 -11.57
CA MET A 301 12.69 10.45 -11.52
C MET A 301 12.13 10.74 -12.92
N ALA A 302 12.78 11.61 -13.68
CA ALA A 302 12.35 11.95 -15.03
C ALA A 302 12.38 10.71 -15.93
N ALA A 303 13.50 9.97 -15.91
CA ALA A 303 13.64 8.73 -16.67
C ALA A 303 12.59 7.67 -16.26
N LEU A 304 12.31 7.56 -14.97
CA LEU A 304 11.36 6.58 -14.42
C LEU A 304 9.91 6.96 -14.75
N LEU A 305 9.51 8.23 -14.58
CA LEU A 305 8.17 8.69 -14.93
C LEU A 305 7.92 8.61 -16.44
N GLN A 306 8.90 8.96 -17.28
CA GLN A 306 8.80 8.77 -18.73
C GLN A 306 8.60 7.31 -19.12
N ASN A 307 9.30 6.38 -18.47
CA ASN A 307 9.15 4.93 -18.73
C ASN A 307 7.84 4.35 -18.20
N LEU A 308 7.40 4.79 -17.00
CA LEU A 308 6.17 4.31 -16.37
C LEU A 308 4.92 4.84 -17.07
N LEU A 309 4.94 6.11 -17.44
CA LEU A 309 3.77 6.80 -17.99
C LEU A 309 3.74 6.76 -19.52
N LYS A 310 4.88 6.61 -20.20
CA LYS A 310 5.01 6.60 -21.67
C LYS A 310 4.21 7.76 -22.29
N GLU A 311 3.49 7.54 -23.40
CA GLU A 311 2.60 8.53 -24.04
C GLU A 311 1.26 8.73 -23.30
N SER A 312 1.04 8.01 -22.19
CA SER A 312 -0.26 7.95 -21.53
C SER A 312 -0.59 9.20 -20.71
N VAL A 313 0.39 10.08 -20.45
CA VAL A 313 0.22 11.32 -19.66
C VAL A 313 0.85 12.48 -20.42
N ASN A 314 0.14 13.62 -20.49
CA ASN A 314 0.64 14.84 -21.12
C ASN A 314 1.67 15.53 -20.20
N MET A 315 2.91 15.05 -20.23
CA MET A 315 4.00 15.52 -19.37
C MET A 315 4.95 16.45 -20.12
N THR A 316 5.16 17.65 -19.57
CA THR A 316 6.22 18.57 -19.97
C THR A 316 7.36 18.47 -18.97
N VAL A 317 8.60 18.24 -19.43
CA VAL A 317 9.78 18.14 -18.56
C VAL A 317 10.68 19.33 -18.79
N ILE A 318 11.02 20.04 -17.72
CA ILE A 318 12.05 21.08 -17.69
C ILE A 318 13.21 20.51 -16.89
N SER A 319 14.31 20.24 -17.58
CA SER A 319 15.57 19.85 -16.95
C SER A 319 16.47 21.06 -16.80
N VAL A 320 17.18 21.13 -15.67
CA VAL A 320 18.08 22.23 -15.38
C VAL A 320 19.45 21.69 -15.03
N SER A 321 20.49 22.25 -15.64
CA SER A 321 21.86 21.84 -15.42
C SER A 321 22.32 22.30 -14.04
N SER A 322 22.48 21.40 -13.07
CA SER A 322 23.01 21.73 -11.75
C SER A 322 24.11 20.75 -11.31
N PRO A 323 25.31 21.22 -10.90
CA PRO A 323 26.20 20.41 -10.06
C PRO A 323 25.57 20.26 -8.68
N LYS A 324 25.60 19.03 -8.15
CA LYS A 324 24.81 18.46 -7.05
C LYS A 324 24.56 19.26 -5.76
N ASP A 325 25.07 20.48 -5.57
CA ASP A 325 24.98 21.20 -4.29
C ASP A 325 24.63 22.70 -4.35
N GLN A 326 24.37 23.35 -5.50
CA GLN A 326 23.91 24.76 -5.52
C GLN A 326 23.00 25.11 -6.72
N ILE A 327 21.81 25.66 -6.45
CA ILE A 327 21.02 26.39 -7.47
C ILE A 327 21.64 27.78 -7.66
N ASP A 328 22.54 27.89 -8.64
CA ASP A 328 23.13 29.18 -9.04
C ASP A 328 22.09 30.08 -9.75
N LYS A 329 22.34 31.39 -9.81
CA LYS A 329 21.54 32.38 -10.57
C LYS A 329 21.28 31.95 -12.02
N SER A 330 22.21 31.22 -12.63
CA SER A 330 22.08 30.67 -13.98
C SER A 330 20.90 29.69 -14.11
N VAL A 331 20.73 28.78 -13.14
CA VAL A 331 19.65 27.78 -13.07
C VAL A 331 18.30 28.49 -12.91
N LYS A 332 18.24 29.52 -12.04
CA LYS A 332 17.04 30.36 -11.88
C LYS A 332 16.66 31.07 -13.16
N GLN A 333 17.64 31.64 -13.86
CA GLN A 333 17.39 32.37 -15.10
C GLN A 333 16.89 31.44 -16.22
N GLN A 334 17.45 30.24 -16.34
CA GLN A 334 16.96 29.20 -17.25
C GLN A 334 15.50 28.84 -16.95
N ILE A 335 15.16 28.64 -15.68
CA ILE A 335 13.79 28.29 -15.32
C ILE A 335 12.85 29.48 -15.55
N HIS A 336 13.20 30.71 -15.17
CA HIS A 336 12.37 31.88 -15.48
C HIS A 336 12.17 32.06 -17.00
N THR A 337 13.19 31.83 -17.82
CA THR A 337 13.07 31.88 -19.28
C THR A 337 12.09 30.84 -19.79
N VAL A 338 12.20 29.58 -19.35
CA VAL A 338 11.30 28.51 -19.78
C VAL A 338 9.86 28.73 -19.27
N LEU A 339 9.69 29.17 -18.02
CA LEU A 339 8.36 29.47 -17.47
C LEU A 339 7.73 30.71 -18.14
N ALA A 340 8.54 31.70 -18.53
CA ALA A 340 8.09 32.86 -19.32
C ALA A 340 7.71 32.47 -20.76
N GLU A 341 8.46 31.56 -21.40
CA GLU A 341 8.13 30.99 -22.71
C GLU A 341 6.86 30.14 -22.68
N ILE A 342 6.63 29.36 -21.61
CA ILE A 342 5.40 28.61 -21.41
C ILE A 342 4.21 29.57 -21.23
N SER A 343 4.40 30.64 -20.47
CA SER A 343 3.39 31.69 -20.24
C SER A 343 3.08 32.49 -21.52
N SER A 344 4.08 32.75 -22.37
CA SER A 344 3.89 33.44 -23.65
C SER A 344 3.31 32.52 -24.73
N ASN A 345 3.67 31.24 -24.79
CA ASN A 345 3.05 30.31 -25.73
C ASN A 345 1.58 29.98 -25.39
N SER A 346 1.18 30.07 -24.12
CA SER A 346 -0.25 30.00 -23.74
C SER A 346 -1.08 31.19 -24.23
N SER A 347 -0.46 32.31 -24.63
CA SER A 347 -1.16 33.49 -25.14
C SER A 347 -1.61 33.39 -26.61
N ASN A 348 -1.21 32.33 -27.33
CA ASN A 348 -1.69 32.04 -28.70
C ASN A 348 -3.04 31.30 -28.73
N ILE A 349 -3.63 31.00 -27.56
CA ILE A 349 -5.02 30.57 -27.43
C ILE A 349 -5.79 31.80 -26.98
N SER A 350 -6.71 32.26 -27.82
CA SER A 350 -7.47 33.51 -27.67
C SER A 350 -8.38 33.52 -26.44
N ASP A 351 -7.81 33.76 -25.25
CA ASP A 351 -8.54 34.30 -24.11
C ASP A 351 -7.60 35.13 -23.22
N SER A 352 -8.07 36.33 -22.89
CA SER A 352 -7.31 37.43 -22.29
C SER A 352 -7.06 37.27 -20.79
N SER A 353 -6.22 36.32 -20.40
CA SER A 353 -5.61 36.30 -19.06
C SER A 353 -4.30 35.52 -19.05
N ASN A 354 -3.34 35.97 -18.23
CA ASN A 354 -2.22 35.15 -17.72
C ASN A 354 -2.80 33.97 -16.91
N SER A 355 -3.50 33.06 -17.58
CA SER A 355 -4.22 31.98 -16.94
C SER A 355 -3.27 30.85 -16.60
N PRO A 356 -3.33 30.31 -15.38
CA PRO A 356 -2.56 29.13 -15.03
C PRO A 356 -2.89 27.94 -15.93
N VAL A 357 -1.90 27.09 -16.19
CA VAL A 357 -1.92 26.10 -17.28
C VAL A 357 -1.89 24.64 -16.78
N PHE A 358 -1.37 24.40 -15.57
CA PHE A 358 -1.12 23.04 -15.09
C PHE A 358 -1.97 22.67 -13.86
N PRO A 359 -2.67 21.52 -13.88
CA PRO A 359 -3.32 20.94 -12.71
C PRO A 359 -2.33 20.33 -11.71
N VAL A 360 -1.18 19.83 -12.18
CA VAL A 360 -0.14 19.23 -11.35
C VAL A 360 1.24 19.73 -11.75
N ILE A 361 2.02 20.20 -10.78
CA ILE A 361 3.44 20.49 -10.93
C ILE A 361 4.24 19.58 -9.99
N LEU A 362 5.17 18.82 -10.54
CA LEU A 362 6.11 17.96 -9.83
C LEU A 362 7.48 18.61 -9.78
N ILE A 363 8.11 18.55 -8.62
CA ILE A 363 9.47 19.07 -8.42
C ILE A 363 10.32 17.96 -7.83
N ASP A 364 11.47 17.74 -8.48
CA ASP A 364 12.45 16.75 -8.07
C ASP A 364 13.80 17.38 -7.70
N ASN A 365 14.19 17.22 -6.43
CA ASN A 365 15.53 17.52 -5.91
C ASN A 365 16.06 18.94 -6.20
N LEU A 366 15.18 19.95 -6.09
CA LEU A 366 15.50 21.38 -6.27
C LEU A 366 15.14 22.20 -5.01
N GLU A 367 15.97 23.18 -4.67
CA GLU A 367 15.77 24.16 -3.59
C GLU A 367 14.93 25.36 -4.07
N LEU A 368 13.61 25.28 -3.90
CA LEU A 368 12.65 26.16 -4.58
C LEU A 368 12.10 27.32 -3.75
N SER A 369 12.72 27.64 -2.63
CA SER A 369 12.35 28.81 -1.81
C SER A 369 12.25 30.13 -2.59
N LEU A 370 12.87 30.21 -3.78
CA LEU A 370 13.04 31.43 -4.57
C LEU A 370 12.24 31.46 -5.88
N MET A 371 11.36 30.48 -6.14
CA MET A 371 10.62 30.36 -7.42
C MET A 371 9.13 30.05 -7.24
N MET A 372 8.62 30.29 -6.04
CA MET A 372 7.25 29.95 -5.68
C MET A 372 6.21 30.84 -6.37
N ASP A 373 6.59 32.06 -6.73
CA ASP A 373 5.70 33.00 -7.42
C ASP A 373 5.39 32.52 -8.84
N GLU A 374 6.38 32.00 -9.56
CA GLU A 374 6.21 31.43 -10.90
C GLU A 374 5.44 30.11 -10.87
N ILE A 375 5.73 29.23 -9.91
CA ILE A 375 5.01 27.97 -9.71
C ILE A 375 3.54 28.26 -9.38
N SER A 376 3.29 29.23 -8.51
CA SER A 376 1.94 29.71 -8.21
C SER A 376 1.26 30.24 -9.47
N ALA A 377 1.93 31.06 -10.28
CA ALA A 377 1.36 31.62 -11.51
C ALA A 377 0.93 30.55 -12.53
N LEU A 378 1.65 29.43 -12.61
CA LEU A 378 1.37 28.34 -13.56
C LEU A 378 0.35 27.30 -13.07
N LEU A 379 0.15 27.18 -11.74
CA LEU A 379 -0.82 26.26 -11.14
C LEU A 379 -2.25 26.79 -11.24
N ILE A 380 -3.18 25.95 -11.70
CA ILE A 380 -4.61 26.31 -11.69
C ILE A 380 -5.11 26.47 -10.26
N ASN A 381 -6.17 27.23 -10.04
CA ASN A 381 -6.82 27.27 -8.73
C ASN A 381 -7.32 25.86 -8.37
N GLY A 382 -7.02 25.38 -7.16
CA GLY A 382 -7.24 24.00 -6.74
C GLY A 382 -6.21 22.99 -7.27
N GLY A 383 -5.29 23.43 -8.15
CA GLY A 383 -4.18 22.64 -8.65
C GLY A 383 -3.18 22.30 -7.55
N MET A 384 -2.45 21.21 -7.76
CA MET A 384 -1.57 20.63 -6.75
C MET A 384 -0.10 20.75 -7.16
N PHE A 385 0.75 21.11 -6.21
CA PHE A 385 2.19 20.89 -6.36
C PHE A 385 2.63 19.73 -5.48
N CYS A 386 3.66 19.02 -5.91
CA CYS A 386 4.35 18.01 -5.11
C CYS A 386 5.85 18.19 -5.28
N ALA A 387 6.55 18.40 -4.16
CA ALA A 387 7.99 18.51 -4.10
C ALA A 387 8.57 17.33 -3.32
N ILE A 388 9.61 16.70 -3.87
CA ILE A 388 10.31 15.60 -3.21
C ILE A 388 11.71 16.09 -2.82
N HIS A 389 11.99 16.09 -1.52
CA HIS A 389 13.20 16.63 -0.91
C HIS A 389 14.07 15.51 -0.35
N ALA A 390 15.35 15.47 -0.70
CA ALA A 390 16.30 14.49 -0.14
C ALA A 390 16.62 14.74 1.36
N TYR A 391 16.46 15.97 1.88
CA TYR A 391 16.90 16.37 3.22
C TYR A 391 15.82 17.16 4.02
N ILE A 392 15.85 17.05 5.35
CA ILE A 392 14.87 17.68 6.27
C ILE A 392 15.01 19.21 6.30
N GLU A 393 16.24 19.74 6.26
CA GLU A 393 16.48 21.18 6.18
C GLU A 393 15.84 21.81 4.94
N GLY A 394 15.99 21.17 3.76
CA GLY A 394 15.36 21.64 2.52
C GLY A 394 13.84 21.62 2.57
N ALA A 395 13.23 20.59 3.19
CA ALA A 395 11.78 20.55 3.38
C ALA A 395 11.27 21.63 4.36
N ARG A 396 12.07 21.98 5.37
CA ARG A 396 11.75 23.05 6.34
C ARG A 396 11.82 24.44 5.73
N GLU A 397 12.89 24.75 5.00
CA GLU A 397 13.04 26.02 4.31
C GLU A 397 11.89 26.20 3.30
N PHE A 398 11.63 25.18 2.48
CA PHE A 398 10.52 25.19 1.53
C PHE A 398 9.17 25.49 2.20
N HIS A 399 8.91 24.87 3.35
CA HIS A 399 7.70 25.12 4.13
C HIS A 399 7.62 26.53 4.74
N PHE A 400 8.74 27.11 5.18
CA PHE A 400 8.81 28.50 5.63
C PHE A 400 8.43 29.48 4.52
N HIS A 401 8.88 29.22 3.29
CA HIS A 401 8.54 30.03 2.13
C HIS A 401 7.07 29.85 1.68
N LEU A 402 6.53 28.63 1.75
CA LEU A 402 5.12 28.37 1.44
C LEU A 402 4.14 29.14 2.34
N LYS A 403 4.48 29.37 3.63
CA LYS A 403 3.66 30.18 4.55
C LYS A 403 3.42 31.60 4.05
N ASN A 404 4.35 32.15 3.25
CA ASN A 404 4.25 33.50 2.71
C ASN A 404 3.47 33.54 1.38
N HIS A 405 2.94 32.40 0.91
CA HIS A 405 2.29 32.25 -0.39
C HIS A 405 0.92 31.54 -0.26
N ARG A 406 0.02 31.71 -1.24
CA ARG A 406 -1.41 31.32 -1.18
C ARG A 406 -1.68 29.80 -1.34
N PHE A 407 -1.04 28.95 -0.53
CA PHE A 407 -1.18 27.49 -0.59
C PHE A 407 -1.73 26.91 0.72
N TYR A 408 -2.77 26.07 0.68
CA TYR A 408 -3.38 25.40 1.84
C TYR A 408 -3.15 23.89 1.82
N ASP A 409 -3.35 23.24 2.98
CA ASP A 409 -3.18 21.80 3.22
C ASP A 409 -1.76 21.32 2.92
N ILE A 410 -0.79 22.09 3.43
CA ILE A 410 0.61 21.74 3.24
C ILE A 410 0.94 20.60 4.18
N SER A 411 0.94 19.39 3.64
CA SER A 411 1.34 18.17 4.35
C SER A 411 2.76 17.78 3.95
N THR A 412 3.61 17.56 4.95
CA THR A 412 4.89 16.90 4.75
C THR A 412 4.86 15.57 5.49
N SER A 413 4.91 14.47 4.73
CA SER A 413 4.88 13.12 5.31
C SER A 413 6.28 12.52 5.40
N GLU A 414 6.65 12.04 6.59
CA GLU A 414 7.81 11.16 6.80
C GLU A 414 7.34 9.69 6.79
N LEU A 415 7.92 8.88 5.90
CA LEU A 415 7.62 7.44 5.83
C LEU A 415 8.63 6.67 6.71
N ILE A 416 8.25 6.40 7.96
CA ILE A 416 9.05 5.56 8.86
C ILE A 416 8.86 4.08 8.46
N LYS A 417 9.87 3.50 7.82
CA LYS A 417 9.91 2.10 7.39
C LYS A 417 11.03 1.34 8.10
N ARG A 418 10.77 0.08 8.47
CA ARG A 418 11.80 -0.88 8.84
C ARG A 418 12.04 -1.83 7.66
N GLU A 419 13.21 -1.76 7.07
CA GLU A 419 13.61 -2.63 5.96
C GLU A 419 14.68 -3.62 6.45
N ILE A 420 14.59 -4.85 5.97
CA ILE A 420 15.59 -5.87 6.26
C ILE A 420 16.48 -5.96 5.03
N VAL A 421 17.72 -5.53 5.20
CA VAL A 421 18.74 -5.58 4.16
C VAL A 421 19.60 -6.80 4.43
N VAL A 422 19.72 -7.65 3.42
CA VAL A 422 20.68 -8.77 3.39
C VAL A 422 21.83 -8.34 2.50
N ASP A 423 23.02 -8.20 3.09
CA ASP A 423 24.25 -8.00 2.33
C ASP A 423 24.59 -9.31 1.62
N LEU A 424 24.68 -9.30 0.29
CA LEU A 424 24.85 -10.52 -0.50
C LEU A 424 26.25 -11.12 -0.40
N ASP A 425 27.28 -10.30 -0.16
CA ASP A 425 28.68 -10.75 -0.09
C ASP A 425 28.99 -11.41 1.26
N THR A 426 28.45 -10.82 2.33
CA THR A 426 28.70 -11.26 3.72
C THR A 426 27.56 -12.08 4.30
N LEU A 427 26.40 -12.12 3.65
CA LEU A 427 25.14 -12.68 4.16
C LEU A 427 24.77 -12.17 5.55
N THR A 428 25.20 -10.95 5.88
CA THR A 428 24.81 -10.28 7.13
C THR A 428 23.45 -9.63 6.95
N THR A 429 22.61 -9.72 7.98
CA THR A 429 21.29 -9.08 8.01
C THR A 429 21.35 -7.86 8.89
N SER A 430 20.93 -6.72 8.36
CA SER A 430 20.67 -5.52 9.15
C SER A 430 19.20 -5.15 9.06
N ALA A 431 18.62 -4.74 10.17
CA ALA A 431 17.27 -4.18 10.23
C ALA A 431 17.42 -2.70 10.56
N SER A 432 17.37 -1.85 9.55
CA SER A 432 17.41 -0.41 9.75
C SER A 432 15.98 0.13 9.73
N ILE A 433 15.66 0.98 10.70
CA ILE A 433 14.69 2.04 10.43
C ILE A 433 15.43 2.92 9.44
N LEU A 434 15.00 2.97 8.18
CA LEU A 434 15.71 3.76 7.18
C LEU A 434 15.77 5.21 7.71
N PRO A 435 16.97 5.76 7.97
CA PRO A 435 17.07 7.15 8.38
C PRO A 435 16.67 8.01 7.17
N ASN A 436 15.69 8.90 7.35
CA ASN A 436 15.23 9.92 6.39
C ASN A 436 15.34 9.50 4.91
N THR A 437 14.33 8.78 4.38
CA THR A 437 14.27 8.40 2.96
C THR A 437 13.78 9.53 2.04
N GLY A 438 13.80 10.78 2.53
CA GLY A 438 13.25 11.96 1.86
C GLY A 438 11.93 12.43 2.46
N TYR A 439 11.57 13.68 2.16
CA TYR A 439 10.32 14.31 2.54
C TYR A 439 9.52 14.58 1.27
N ILE A 440 8.25 14.18 1.26
CA ILE A 440 7.32 14.63 0.22
C ILE A 440 6.49 15.77 0.82
N SER A 441 6.60 16.95 0.22
CA SER A 441 5.79 18.11 0.55
C SER A 441 4.77 18.34 -0.55
N MET A 442 3.50 18.40 -0.16
CA MET A 442 2.38 18.64 -1.07
C MET A 442 1.64 19.89 -0.63
N GLY A 443 0.96 20.55 -1.57
CA GLY A 443 0.05 21.63 -1.25
C GLY A 443 -0.85 21.99 -2.42
N ARG A 444 -1.95 22.68 -2.12
CA ARG A 444 -2.94 23.10 -3.12
C ARG A 444 -3.05 24.61 -3.19
N LYS A 445 -3.12 25.15 -4.41
CA LYS A 445 -3.28 26.59 -4.65
C LYS A 445 -4.71 27.04 -4.35
N ILE A 446 -4.86 28.14 -3.61
CA ILE A 446 -6.15 28.78 -3.31
C ILE A 446 -6.13 30.27 -3.72
N GLN A 447 -7.29 30.88 -3.95
CA GLN A 447 -7.47 32.34 -4.03
C GLN A 447 -7.26 33.03 -2.64
N ASP A 448 -7.76 34.25 -2.42
CA ASP A 448 -7.51 35.16 -1.26
C ASP A 448 -7.89 34.65 0.16
N ASN A 449 -7.90 33.35 0.45
CA ASN A 449 -8.32 32.82 1.74
C ASN A 449 -7.26 31.99 2.48
N ILE A 450 -7.46 31.96 3.80
CA ILE A 450 -6.52 31.58 4.87
C ILE A 450 -6.00 30.14 4.76
N VAL A 451 -4.70 30.01 5.01
CA VAL A 451 -3.90 28.79 4.92
C VAL A 451 -3.73 28.14 6.30
N PHE A 452 -3.96 26.82 6.39
CA PHE A 452 -3.56 26.01 7.55
C PHE A 452 -2.34 25.18 7.17
N VAL A 453 -1.32 25.23 8.01
CA VAL A 453 0.01 24.65 7.73
C VAL A 453 0.36 23.63 8.82
N GLN A 454 0.61 22.38 8.44
CA GLN A 454 1.08 21.33 9.36
C GLN A 454 2.44 20.78 8.90
N GLY A 455 3.53 21.24 9.53
CA GLY A 455 4.90 20.81 9.23
C GLY A 455 5.45 19.75 10.22
N PRO A 456 6.59 19.10 9.91
CA PRO A 456 7.20 18.12 10.78
C PRO A 456 7.91 18.80 11.96
N THR A 457 7.32 18.73 13.15
CA THR A 457 7.94 19.22 14.40
C THR A 457 8.80 18.12 15.04
N LYS A 458 10.06 18.43 15.36
CA LYS A 458 10.78 17.66 16.41
C LYS A 458 9.98 17.82 17.71
N LYS A 459 9.92 16.76 18.53
CA LYS A 459 9.50 16.84 19.94
C LYS A 459 10.39 17.88 20.68
N SER A 460 10.02 19.16 20.68
CA SER A 460 10.36 20.14 21.74
C SER A 460 10.01 21.60 21.45
N GLU A 461 9.60 22.03 20.26
CA GLU A 461 9.34 23.46 20.03
C GLU A 461 7.85 23.76 19.90
N LYS A 462 7.38 24.73 20.69
CA LYS A 462 6.00 25.22 20.68
C LYS A 462 5.64 25.65 19.26
N VAL A 463 4.58 25.06 18.73
CA VAL A 463 3.91 25.59 17.54
C VAL A 463 3.13 26.82 17.99
N GLU A 464 3.62 28.02 17.67
CA GLU A 464 2.79 29.23 17.74
C GLU A 464 1.84 29.25 16.55
N MET A 465 0.54 29.17 16.83
CA MET A 465 -0.48 29.61 15.89
C MET A 465 -0.44 31.13 15.85
N ILE A 466 -0.01 31.71 14.74
CA ILE A 466 -0.18 33.14 14.47
C ILE A 466 -1.53 33.27 13.75
N LEU A 467 -2.54 33.73 14.50
CA LEU A 467 -3.81 34.23 13.96
C LEU A 467 -3.59 35.71 13.64
N ASP A 468 -3.37 36.04 12.37
CA ASP A 468 -3.48 37.42 11.92
C ASP A 468 -4.88 37.64 11.35
N VAL A 469 -5.74 38.25 12.16
CA VAL A 469 -7.12 38.58 11.79
C VAL A 469 -7.12 39.98 11.18
N GLY A 470 -6.60 40.09 9.96
CA GLY A 470 -6.66 41.32 9.19
C GLY A 470 -8.06 41.57 8.62
N ARG A 471 -9.01 42.03 9.45
CA ARG A 471 -10.14 42.94 9.13
C ARG A 471 -11.05 43.13 10.34
N ASP A 472 -11.42 44.39 10.57
CA ASP A 472 -12.34 44.86 11.62
C ASP A 472 -13.60 43.99 11.75
N LEU A 473 -13.75 43.38 12.92
CA LEU A 473 -15.01 42.82 13.40
C LEU A 473 -15.76 43.90 14.18
N GLU A 474 -16.44 44.80 13.46
CA GLU A 474 -17.70 45.37 13.94
C GLU A 474 -18.85 44.66 13.24
N THR A 475 -19.24 43.48 13.76
CA THR A 475 -20.63 43.00 13.96
C THR A 475 -20.63 41.54 14.43
#